data_AF-A0A455U856-F1
#
_entry.id   AF-A0A455U856-F1
#
_cell.length_a   1.000
_cell.length_b   1.000
_cell.length_c   1.000
_cell.angle_alpha   90.00
_cell.angle_beta   90.00
_cell.angle_gamma   90.00
#
_symmetry.space_group_name_H-M   'P 1'
#
loop_
_entity.id
_entity.type
_entity.pdbx_description
1 polymer ?
#
loop_
_entity_poly.entity_id
_entity_poly.type
_entity_poly.pdbx_seq_one_letter_code
_entity_poly.pdbx_strand_id
1 'polypeptide(L)'
;MQPETLKLLSEGGLPKGDVLATARIAGIQAAKRTHELIPLCHALALSKVSVEFEIDMAGSCVHVTSLCRLNGRTGVEMEALTAVSVACLTLYDMCKAVDKGMCIEAIQLDSKQGGQRGDYQRMSVQAPIVTGDGMSGEVSLGERCPSPCVRVKFWPNYASE
;
A
#
# COMPACT_ATOMS: atom_id res chain seq x y z
N MET A 1 -8.94 -7.92 3.95
CA MET A 1 -9.95 -8.54 3.05
C MET A 1 -10.64 -9.64 3.83
N GLN A 2 -11.82 -10.11 3.41
CA GLN A 2 -12.49 -11.21 4.12
C GLN A 2 -11.62 -12.48 4.10
N PRO A 3 -11.60 -13.29 5.19
CA PRO A 3 -10.80 -14.52 5.25
C PRO A 3 -11.06 -15.47 4.08
N GLU A 4 -12.32 -15.57 3.63
CA GLU A 4 -12.72 -16.43 2.51
C GLU A 4 -12.13 -15.93 1.18
N THR A 5 -12.02 -14.61 1.01
CA THR A 5 -11.39 -14.02 -0.17
C THR A 5 -9.90 -14.27 -0.19
N LEU A 6 -9.24 -14.14 0.98
CA LEU A 6 -7.82 -14.43 1.11
C LEU A 6 -7.52 -15.90 0.86
N LYS A 7 -8.38 -16.81 1.34
CA LYS A 7 -8.28 -18.24 1.06
C LYS A 7 -8.36 -18.52 -0.44
N LEU A 8 -9.38 -17.99 -1.12
CA LEU A 8 -9.51 -18.13 -2.58
C LEU A 8 -8.30 -17.57 -3.33
N LEU A 9 -7.76 -16.43 -2.89
CA LEU A 9 -6.55 -15.85 -3.44
C LEU A 9 -5.35 -16.80 -3.28
N SER A 10 -5.15 -17.37 -2.09
CA SER A 10 -4.03 -18.28 -1.78
C SER A 10 -4.10 -19.59 -2.56
N GLU A 11 -5.30 -20.07 -2.83
CA GLU A 11 -5.56 -21.32 -3.56
C GLU A 11 -5.62 -21.11 -5.10
N GLY A 12 -5.54 -19.86 -5.57
CA GLY A 12 -5.68 -19.53 -7.00
C GLY A 12 -7.10 -19.70 -7.54
N GLY A 13 -8.11 -19.76 -6.66
CA GLY A 13 -9.51 -20.02 -6.99
C GLY A 13 -10.31 -18.79 -7.44
N LEU A 14 -9.65 -17.66 -7.74
CA LEU A 14 -10.33 -16.43 -8.11
C LEU A 14 -10.74 -16.43 -9.60
N PRO A 15 -11.90 -15.86 -9.98
CA PRO A 15 -12.44 -15.95 -11.34
C PRO A 15 -11.57 -15.32 -12.43
N LYS A 16 -10.69 -14.38 -12.05
CA LYS A 16 -9.88 -13.57 -12.96
C LYS A 16 -8.46 -14.12 -13.18
N GLY A 17 -8.14 -15.31 -12.68
CA GLY A 17 -6.84 -15.96 -12.84
C GLY A 17 -5.82 -15.56 -11.79
N ASP A 18 -4.53 -15.57 -12.15
CA ASP A 18 -3.42 -15.33 -11.20
C ASP A 18 -3.35 -13.85 -10.78
N VAL A 19 -3.93 -13.59 -9.61
CA VAL A 19 -4.04 -12.24 -9.03
C VAL A 19 -2.68 -11.68 -8.60
N LEU A 20 -1.83 -12.50 -7.99
CA LEU A 20 -0.52 -12.04 -7.48
C LEU A 20 0.46 -11.75 -8.62
N ALA A 21 0.50 -12.59 -9.65
CA ALA A 21 1.32 -12.34 -10.82
C ALA A 21 0.87 -11.07 -11.56
N THR A 22 -0.45 -10.89 -11.72
CA THR A 22 -1.02 -9.69 -12.36
C THR A 22 -0.68 -8.43 -11.56
N ALA A 23 -0.88 -8.45 -10.24
CA ALA A 23 -0.54 -7.32 -9.37
C ALA A 23 0.96 -7.00 -9.37
N ARG A 24 1.83 -8.02 -9.45
CA ARG A 24 3.28 -7.85 -9.56
C ARG A 24 3.66 -7.08 -10.83
N ILE A 25 3.11 -7.51 -11.96
CA ILE A 25 3.37 -6.90 -13.27
C ILE A 25 2.85 -5.46 -13.28
N ALA A 26 1.65 -5.22 -12.73
CA ALA A 26 1.08 -3.88 -12.63
C ALA A 26 1.95 -2.94 -11.78
N GLY A 27 2.43 -3.39 -10.61
CA GLY A 27 3.33 -2.61 -9.77
C GLY A 27 4.68 -2.30 -10.45
N ILE A 28 5.28 -3.27 -11.15
CA ILE A 28 6.54 -3.06 -11.90
C ILE A 28 6.34 -2.05 -13.03
N GLN A 29 5.24 -2.13 -13.77
CA GLN A 29 4.93 -1.17 -14.83
C GLN A 29 4.68 0.22 -14.26
N ALA A 30 3.96 0.32 -13.15
CA ALA A 30 3.67 1.57 -12.48
C ALA A 30 4.94 2.28 -12.01
N ALA A 31 5.89 1.56 -11.41
CA ALA A 31 7.19 2.11 -11.00
C ALA A 31 7.88 2.84 -12.17
N LYS A 32 7.89 2.23 -13.36
CA LYS A 32 8.53 2.79 -14.56
C LYS A 32 7.79 4.00 -15.13
N ARG A 33 6.49 4.13 -14.83
CA ARG A 33 5.59 5.19 -15.31
C ARG A 33 5.24 6.22 -14.24
N THR A 34 5.96 6.21 -13.11
CA THR A 34 5.75 7.13 -11.98
C THR A 34 5.74 8.60 -12.42
N HIS A 35 6.64 8.99 -13.32
CA HIS A 35 6.75 10.33 -13.87
C HIS A 35 5.55 10.76 -14.74
N GLU A 36 4.78 9.82 -15.28
CA GLU A 36 3.54 10.11 -16.01
C GLU A 36 2.37 10.38 -15.04
N LEU A 37 2.46 9.87 -13.81
CA LEU A 37 1.41 9.95 -12.80
C LEU A 37 1.62 11.11 -11.82
N ILE A 38 2.87 11.39 -11.46
CA ILE A 38 3.23 12.42 -10.47
C ILE A 38 3.85 13.61 -11.20
N PRO A 39 3.19 14.79 -11.26
CA PRO A 39 3.54 15.88 -12.18
C PRO A 39 4.97 16.42 -12.11
N LEU A 40 5.64 16.31 -10.96
CA LEU A 40 6.99 16.85 -10.73
C LEU A 40 8.05 15.76 -10.57
N CYS A 41 7.69 14.49 -10.80
CA CYS A 41 8.66 13.41 -10.85
C CYS A 41 9.44 13.44 -12.17
N HIS A 42 10.72 13.12 -12.09
CA HIS A 42 11.57 13.00 -13.28
C HIS A 42 11.38 11.61 -13.88
N ALA A 43 11.57 11.48 -15.20
CA ALA A 43 11.72 10.16 -15.81
C ALA A 43 13.05 9.53 -15.37
N LEU A 44 13.01 8.34 -14.75
CA LEU A 44 14.17 7.66 -14.18
C LEU A 44 14.41 6.32 -14.85
N ALA A 45 15.67 6.07 -15.24
CA ALA A 45 16.12 4.77 -15.72
C ALA A 45 16.37 3.84 -14.51
N LEU A 46 15.32 3.18 -14.04
CA LEU A 46 15.40 2.25 -12.91
C LEU A 46 16.25 1.03 -13.27
N SER A 47 17.21 0.69 -12.42
CA SER A 47 18.08 -0.48 -12.57
C SER A 47 17.47 -1.75 -11.98
N LYS A 48 16.57 -1.61 -11.01
CA LYS A 48 15.79 -2.72 -10.44
C LYS A 48 14.43 -2.23 -9.97
N VAL A 49 13.42 -3.07 -10.20
CA VAL A 49 12.10 -2.97 -9.57
C VAL A 49 11.70 -4.38 -9.15
N SER A 50 11.34 -4.58 -7.88
CA SER A 50 10.65 -5.78 -7.41
C SER A 50 9.43 -5.40 -6.59
N VAL A 51 8.40 -6.24 -6.69
CA VAL A 51 7.18 -6.17 -5.88
C VAL A 51 6.97 -7.57 -5.32
N GLU A 52 6.78 -7.68 -4.01
CA GLU A 52 6.67 -8.92 -3.25
C GLU A 52 5.38 -8.91 -2.45
N PHE A 53 4.84 -10.11 -2.22
CA PHE A 53 3.56 -10.33 -1.55
C PHE A 53 3.75 -11.38 -0.46
N GLU A 54 3.28 -11.07 0.74
CA GLU A 54 3.19 -12.01 1.85
C GLU A 54 1.73 -12.12 2.27
N ILE A 55 1.22 -13.35 2.32
CA ILE A 55 -0.16 -13.63 2.71
C ILE A 55 -0.18 -13.89 4.21
N ASP A 56 -0.84 -13.00 4.97
CA ASP A 56 -1.10 -13.20 6.39
C ASP A 56 -2.52 -13.72 6.58
N MET A 57 -2.62 -15.05 6.73
CA MET A 57 -3.89 -15.73 6.98
C MET A 57 -4.49 -15.38 8.34
N ALA A 58 -3.67 -15.05 9.34
CA ALA A 58 -4.14 -14.71 10.68
C ALA A 58 -4.70 -13.28 10.72
N GLY A 59 -4.01 -12.32 10.11
CA GLY A 59 -4.43 -10.94 9.97
C GLY A 59 -5.44 -10.68 8.84
N SER A 60 -5.75 -11.69 8.02
CA SER A 60 -6.66 -11.59 6.87
C SER A 60 -6.24 -10.47 5.88
N CYS A 61 -4.94 -10.38 5.61
CA CYS A 61 -4.37 -9.34 4.77
C CYS A 61 -3.24 -9.86 3.85
N VAL A 62 -2.89 -9.03 2.87
CA VAL A 62 -1.72 -9.26 2.01
C VAL A 62 -0.77 -8.09 2.25
N HIS A 63 0.42 -8.37 2.76
CA HIS A 63 1.49 -7.39 2.83
C HIS A 63 2.13 -7.25 1.46
N VAL A 64 2.25 -6.00 0.99
CA VAL A 64 2.81 -5.67 -0.32
C VAL A 64 4.04 -4.81 -0.12
N THR A 65 5.19 -5.33 -0.53
CA THR A 65 6.47 -4.64 -0.42
C THR A 65 7.00 -4.36 -1.82
N SER A 66 7.56 -3.18 -2.06
CA SER A 66 8.32 -2.93 -3.28
C SER A 66 9.72 -2.40 -2.99
N LEU A 67 10.63 -2.71 -3.90
CA LEU A 67 11.99 -2.21 -3.90
C LEU A 67 12.30 -1.64 -5.27
N CYS A 68 12.66 -0.36 -5.30
CA CYS A 68 13.20 0.30 -6.49
C CYS A 68 14.68 0.63 -6.27
N ARG A 69 15.48 0.57 -7.33
CA ARG A 69 16.88 1.00 -7.33
C ARG A 69 17.20 1.74 -8.62
N LEU A 70 18.04 2.76 -8.50
CA LEU A 70 18.56 3.54 -9.64
C LEU A 70 19.99 3.98 -9.33
N ASN A 71 20.80 4.20 -10.38
CA ASN A 71 22.10 4.87 -10.27
C ASN A 71 21.97 6.29 -10.85
N GLY A 72 21.80 7.31 -10.00
CA GLY A 72 21.46 8.66 -10.46
C GLY A 72 21.32 9.67 -9.34
N ARG A 73 20.90 10.89 -9.69
CA ARG A 73 21.01 12.08 -8.82
C ARG A 73 19.80 12.34 -7.94
N THR A 74 18.68 11.67 -8.21
CA THR A 74 17.45 11.75 -7.42
C THR A 74 17.11 10.36 -6.87
N GLY A 75 16.36 10.33 -5.76
CA GLY A 75 15.91 9.08 -5.16
C GLY A 75 14.75 8.44 -5.93
N VAL A 76 14.36 7.24 -5.46
CA VAL A 76 13.31 6.37 -6.02
C VAL A 76 12.10 6.23 -5.09
N GLU A 77 11.92 7.13 -4.13
CA GLU A 77 10.86 7.01 -3.12
C GLU A 77 9.47 6.92 -3.79
N MET A 78 9.25 7.76 -4.81
CA MET A 78 7.97 7.83 -5.49
C MET A 78 7.73 6.60 -6.38
N GLU A 79 8.77 6.02 -6.98
CA GLU A 79 8.67 4.80 -7.76
C GLU A 79 8.27 3.60 -6.90
N ALA A 80 8.85 3.48 -5.70
CA ALA A 80 8.49 2.42 -4.76
C ALA A 80 7.05 2.59 -4.24
N LEU A 81 6.67 3.80 -3.83
CA LEU A 81 5.31 4.08 -3.34
C LEU A 81 4.26 3.86 -4.43
N THR A 82 4.56 4.27 -5.66
CA THR A 82 3.66 4.08 -6.81
C THR A 82 3.51 2.61 -7.18
N ALA A 83 4.60 1.83 -7.13
CA ALA A 83 4.56 0.40 -7.37
C ALA A 83 3.63 -0.34 -6.40
N VAL A 84 3.77 -0.09 -5.09
CA VAL A 84 2.89 -0.67 -4.06
C VAL A 84 1.45 -0.23 -4.27
N SER A 85 1.23 1.07 -4.52
CA SER A 85 -0.11 1.62 -4.69
C SER A 85 -0.86 0.93 -5.83
N VAL A 86 -0.23 0.80 -7.00
CA VAL A 86 -0.87 0.19 -8.16
C VAL A 86 -0.98 -1.34 -8.02
N ALA A 87 -0.03 -2.00 -7.37
CA ALA A 87 -0.16 -3.41 -7.02
C ALA A 87 -1.39 -3.65 -6.13
N CYS A 88 -1.58 -2.83 -5.08
CA CYS A 88 -2.75 -2.90 -4.20
C CYS A 88 -4.07 -2.61 -4.94
N LEU A 89 -4.10 -1.59 -5.82
CA LEU A 89 -5.27 -1.30 -6.65
C LEU A 89 -5.59 -2.47 -7.60
N THR A 90 -4.57 -3.17 -8.09
CA THR A 90 -4.74 -4.33 -8.95
C THR A 90 -5.27 -5.53 -8.17
N LEU A 91 -4.76 -5.78 -6.95
CA LEU A 91 -5.34 -6.78 -6.04
C LEU A 91 -6.82 -6.48 -5.81
N TYR A 92 -7.16 -5.22 -5.55
CA TYR A 92 -8.54 -4.79 -5.37
C TYR A 92 -9.38 -5.08 -6.62
N ASP A 93 -8.93 -4.68 -7.81
CA ASP A 93 -9.66 -4.90 -9.06
C ASP A 93 -9.95 -6.38 -9.34
N MET A 94 -8.97 -7.23 -9.03
CA MET A 94 -9.02 -8.67 -9.26
C MET A 94 -9.92 -9.39 -8.25
N CYS A 95 -10.02 -8.89 -7.02
CA CYS A 95 -10.80 -9.51 -5.94
C CYS A 95 -12.18 -8.88 -5.69
N LYS A 96 -12.47 -7.67 -6.20
CA LYS A 96 -13.72 -6.92 -5.90
C LYS A 96 -15.03 -7.61 -6.29
N ALA A 97 -14.97 -8.66 -7.11
CA ALA A 97 -16.15 -9.46 -7.44
C ALA A 97 -16.59 -10.33 -6.27
N VAL A 98 -15.64 -10.73 -5.41
CA VAL A 98 -15.86 -11.58 -4.24
C VAL A 98 -15.97 -10.74 -2.97
N ASP A 99 -15.11 -9.72 -2.82
CA ASP A 99 -15.10 -8.85 -1.64
C ASP A 99 -14.95 -7.38 -2.05
N LYS A 100 -16.02 -6.61 -1.93
CA LYS A 100 -16.01 -5.15 -2.18
C LYS A 100 -15.60 -4.33 -0.95
N GLY A 101 -15.50 -4.95 0.22
CA GLY A 101 -15.18 -4.31 1.50
C GLY A 101 -13.68 -4.25 1.79
N MET A 102 -12.82 -4.65 0.85
CA MET A 102 -11.38 -4.59 1.03
C MET A 102 -10.90 -3.15 1.24
N CYS A 103 -9.98 -2.96 2.18
CA CYS A 103 -9.29 -1.70 2.41
C CYS A 103 -7.86 -1.77 1.89
N ILE A 104 -7.37 -0.67 1.32
CA ILE A 104 -5.95 -0.45 1.06
C ILE A 104 -5.45 0.49 2.13
N GLU A 105 -4.52 0.00 2.95
CA GLU A 105 -4.02 0.70 4.11
C GLU A 105 -2.50 0.78 4.07
N ALA A 106 -1.94 1.62 4.93
CA ALA A 106 -0.54 1.61 5.31
C ALA A 106 0.50 1.84 4.19
N ILE A 107 0.13 2.49 3.08
CA ILE A 107 1.11 2.81 2.03
C ILE A 107 2.12 3.84 2.57
N GLN A 108 3.37 3.41 2.70
CA GLN A 108 4.40 4.21 3.35
C GLN A 108 5.81 3.76 2.91
N LEU A 109 6.79 4.64 3.10
CA LEU A 109 8.20 4.34 2.82
C LEU A 109 8.86 3.72 4.05
N ASP A 110 9.37 2.51 3.96
CA ASP A 110 10.03 1.85 5.09
C ASP A 110 11.50 2.20 5.19
N SER A 111 12.20 2.23 4.07
CA SER A 111 13.61 2.57 4.02
C SER A 111 13.99 3.28 2.72
N LYS A 112 15.06 4.06 2.78
CA LYS A 112 15.74 4.64 1.63
C LYS A 112 17.22 4.67 1.93
N GLN A 113 18.04 4.30 0.95
CA GLN A 113 19.49 4.41 1.04
C GLN A 113 20.04 5.36 -0.04
N GLY A 114 21.05 6.13 0.32
CA GLY A 114 21.76 7.04 -0.57
C GLY A 114 21.12 8.42 -0.76
N GLY A 115 21.83 9.27 -1.51
CA GLY A 115 21.50 10.69 -1.70
C GLY A 115 22.11 11.59 -0.62
N GLN A 116 22.06 12.90 -0.85
CA GLN A 116 22.72 13.89 0.03
C GLN A 116 22.11 13.96 1.43
N ARG A 117 20.84 13.57 1.58
CA ARG A 117 20.12 13.59 2.86
C ARG A 117 20.40 12.35 3.73
N GLY A 118 21.25 11.44 3.25
CA GLY A 118 21.56 10.20 3.93
C GLY A 118 20.44 9.16 3.87
N ASP A 119 20.66 8.09 4.61
CA ASP A 119 19.74 6.96 4.67
C ASP A 119 18.56 7.29 5.60
N TYR A 120 17.40 6.76 5.24
CA TYR A 120 16.19 6.83 6.04
C TYR A 120 15.74 5.42 6.39
N GLN A 121 15.35 5.22 7.64
CA GLN A 121 14.69 4.02 8.13
C GLN A 121 13.49 4.46 8.95
N ARG A 122 12.32 3.91 8.66
CA ARG A 122 11.12 4.11 9.47
C ARG A 122 11.35 3.49 10.84
N MET A 123 11.18 4.29 11.89
CA MET A 123 11.13 3.76 13.25
C MET A 123 9.83 2.97 13.42
N SER A 124 9.93 1.69 13.75
CA SER A 124 8.76 0.93 14.18
C SER A 124 8.34 1.46 15.55
N VAL A 125 7.23 2.19 15.60
CA VAL A 125 6.55 2.38 16.89
C VAL A 125 5.78 1.09 17.13
N GLN A 126 6.37 0.17 17.90
CA GLN A 126 5.55 -0.79 18.62
C GLN A 126 4.68 0.05 19.55
N ALA A 127 3.39 0.20 19.23
CA ALA A 127 2.47 0.85 20.15
C ALA A 127 2.56 0.08 21.48
N PRO A 128 2.89 0.74 22.61
CA PRO A 128 2.75 0.09 23.89
C PRO A 128 1.28 -0.29 24.02
N ILE A 129 1.02 -1.54 24.37
CA ILE A 129 -0.32 -1.98 24.76
C ILE A 129 -0.65 -1.21 26.04
N VAL A 130 -1.38 -0.09 25.91
CA VAL A 130 -1.91 0.65 27.06
C VAL A 130 -3.29 0.08 27.35
N THR A 131 -3.35 -0.92 28.23
CA THR A 131 -4.59 -1.27 28.91
C THR A 131 -4.74 -0.33 30.11
N GLY A 132 -5.50 0.75 29.95
CA GLY A 132 -5.89 1.61 31.05
C GLY A 132 -7.39 1.92 30.95
N ASP A 133 -8.15 1.56 31.99
CA ASP A 133 -9.55 1.97 32.15
C ASP A 133 -9.61 3.48 32.42
N GLY A 134 -10.25 4.24 31.53
CA GLY A 134 -10.50 5.67 31.70
C GLY A 134 -11.99 5.95 31.98
N MET A 135 -12.27 6.68 33.06
CA MET A 135 -13.62 7.07 33.50
C MET A 135 -14.20 8.25 32.68
N SER A 136 -15.53 8.38 32.66
CA SER A 136 -16.28 9.38 31.89
C SER A 136 -16.00 10.83 32.30
N GLY A 137 -15.71 11.69 31.33
CA GLY A 137 -15.63 13.16 31.53
C GLY A 137 -14.50 13.88 30.78
N GLU A 138 -13.58 13.17 30.13
CA GLU A 138 -12.49 13.79 29.37
C GLU A 138 -12.88 14.08 27.92
N VAL A 139 -12.52 15.28 27.44
CA VAL A 139 -12.51 15.57 26.00
C VAL A 139 -11.37 14.76 25.40
N SER A 140 -11.71 13.67 24.72
CA SER A 140 -10.74 12.88 23.98
C SER A 140 -10.40 13.56 22.66
N LEU A 141 -9.13 13.89 22.46
CA LEU A 141 -8.58 13.95 21.11
C LEU A 141 -8.72 12.54 20.54
N GLY A 142 -9.66 12.36 19.62
CA GLY A 142 -9.95 11.05 19.04
C GLY A 142 -8.66 10.34 18.62
N GLU A 143 -8.56 9.06 19.00
CA GLU A 143 -7.38 8.26 18.74
C GLU A 143 -6.95 8.40 17.27
N ARG A 144 -5.68 8.77 17.05
CA ARG A 144 -5.08 8.52 15.75
C ARG A 144 -5.18 7.02 15.51
N CYS A 145 -5.84 6.65 14.41
CA CYS A 145 -5.88 5.27 13.95
C CYS A 145 -4.46 4.69 14.05
N PRO A 146 -4.24 3.64 14.86
CA PRO A 146 -2.91 3.06 15.06
C PRO A 146 -2.39 2.40 13.77
N SER A 147 -3.30 2.12 12.83
CA SER A 147 -2.98 1.72 11.46
C SER A 147 -2.75 2.95 10.58
N PRO A 148 -1.65 3.02 9.81
CA PRO A 148 -1.51 4.09 8.85
C PRO A 148 -2.64 3.96 7.84
N CYS A 149 -3.59 4.90 7.80
CA CYS A 149 -4.72 4.86 6.88
C CYS A 149 -4.59 6.01 5.87
N VAL A 150 -4.57 5.68 4.58
CA VAL A 150 -4.82 6.67 3.53
C VAL A 150 -6.33 6.73 3.38
N ARG A 151 -6.98 7.73 4.00
CA ARG A 151 -8.42 7.96 3.83
C ARG A 151 -8.68 8.75 2.55
N VAL A 152 -9.05 8.05 1.47
CA VAL A 152 -9.64 8.69 0.29
C VAL A 152 -11.13 8.90 0.57
N LYS A 153 -11.52 10.13 0.92
CA LYS A 153 -12.95 10.51 0.97
C LYS A 153 -13.48 10.58 -0.46
N PHE A 154 -14.26 9.58 -0.87
CA PHE A 154 -15.20 9.77 -1.98
C PHE A 154 -16.36 10.62 -1.46
N TRP A 155 -16.65 11.73 -2.12
CA TRP A 155 -17.87 12.49 -1.88
C TRP A 155 -18.99 11.85 -2.72
N PRO A 156 -19.96 11.14 -2.14
CA PRO A 156 -21.11 10.70 -2.90
C PRO A 156 -22.05 11.88 -3.08
N ASN A 157 -22.39 12.14 -4.35
CA ASN A 157 -23.53 12.95 -4.81
C ASN A 157 -23.41 14.47 -4.67
N TYR A 158 -23.09 15.13 -5.79
CA TYR A 158 -23.83 16.33 -6.17
C TYR A 158 -25.26 15.88 -6.44
N ALA A 159 -26.17 16.21 -5.54
CA ALA A 159 -27.57 16.27 -5.91
C ALA A 159 -27.70 17.34 -7.01
N SER A 160 -28.20 16.91 -8.16
CA SER A 160 -28.70 17.76 -9.22
C SER A 160 -29.72 18.74 -8.67
N GLU A 161 -29.51 20.04 -8.89
CA GLU A 161 -30.60 21.00 -9.08
C GLU A 161 -31.09 20.97 -10.53
#